data_AF-A0A2E3R069-F1
#
_entry.id   AF-A0A2E3R069-F1
#
_cell.length_a   1.000
_cell.length_b   1.000
_cell.length_c   1.000
_cell.angle_alpha   90.00
_cell.angle_beta   90.00
_cell.angle_gamma   90.00
#
_symmetry.space_group_name_H-M   'P 1'
#
loop_
_entity.id
_entity.type
_entity.pdbx_description
1 polymer ?
#
loop_
_entity_poly.entity_id
_entity_poly.type
_entity_poly.pdbx_seq_one_letter_code
_entity_poly.pdbx_strand_id
1 'polypeptide(L)'
;MAKARTPRKNTPFEFETLSETEAVERRSARGTRRSKYSPIGDQFRDLDKGTVLAFTASKNEVQGVRNYMRRNFEGEHQVNSRRTEGDMYEVHISRAS
;
A
#
# COMPACT_ATOMS: atom_id res chain seq x y z
N MET A 1 28.80 1.28 35.06
CA MET A 1 27.73 2.30 35.01
C MET A 1 26.67 1.85 33.99
N ALA A 2 25.52 1.36 34.46
CA ALA A 2 24.43 0.97 33.57
C ALA A 2 23.66 2.22 33.12
N LYS A 3 23.54 2.45 31.80
CA LYS A 3 22.75 3.56 31.25
C LYS A 3 21.28 3.36 31.62
N ALA A 4 20.72 4.30 32.39
CA ALA A 4 19.31 4.31 32.73
C ALA A 4 18.46 4.32 31.45
N ARG A 5 17.51 3.39 31.33
CA ARG A 5 16.57 3.33 30.20
C ARG A 5 15.62 4.52 30.33
N THR A 6 15.58 5.37 29.31
CA THR A 6 14.64 6.50 29.23
C THR A 6 13.20 5.96 29.27
N PRO A 7 12.32 6.46 30.15
CA PRO A 7 10.92 6.04 30.17
C PRO A 7 10.25 6.46 28.86
N ARG A 8 9.57 5.52 28.18
CA ARG A 8 8.75 5.84 27.01
C ARG A 8 7.65 6.81 27.46
N LYS A 9 7.56 7.98 26.81
CA LYS A 9 6.43 8.92 27.03
C LYS A 9 5.13 8.16 26.74
N ASN A 10 4.31 8.00 27.77
CA ASN A 10 2.97 7.45 27.66
C ASN A 10 2.05 8.59 27.21
N THR A 11 2.09 8.91 25.92
CA THR A 11 1.16 9.91 25.36
C THR A 11 -0.21 9.24 25.28
N PRO A 12 -1.25 9.74 25.97
CA PRO A 12 -2.60 9.19 25.84
C PRO A 12 -3.06 9.35 24.38
N PHE A 13 -3.69 8.31 23.84
CA PHE A 13 -4.35 8.42 22.54
C PHE A 13 -5.56 9.35 22.72
N GLU A 14 -5.62 10.41 21.93
CA GLU A 14 -6.79 11.29 21.85
C GLU A 14 -7.75 10.69 20.82
N PHE A 15 -9.00 10.48 21.24
CA PHE A 15 -10.05 9.91 20.40
C PHE A 15 -11.11 10.98 20.11
N GLU A 16 -11.52 11.09 18.85
CA GLU A 16 -12.61 11.95 18.39
C GLU A 16 -13.66 11.05 17.72
N THR A 17 -14.95 11.33 17.96
CA THR A 17 -16.06 10.68 17.25
C THR A 17 -16.49 11.57 16.09
N LEU A 18 -16.53 11.00 14.88
CA LEU A 18 -16.90 11.70 13.65
C LEU A 18 -18.14 11.06 13.03
N SER A 19 -18.92 11.86 12.31
CA SER A 19 -19.95 11.34 11.42
C SER A 19 -19.31 10.62 10.22
N GLU A 20 -20.04 9.67 9.62
CA GLU A 20 -19.55 8.92 8.45
C GLU A 20 -19.20 9.86 7.29
N THR A 21 -20.00 10.89 7.07
CA THR A 21 -19.78 11.91 6.04
C THR A 21 -18.51 12.72 6.29
N GLU A 22 -18.30 13.21 7.52
CA GLU A 22 -17.07 13.93 7.88
C GLU A 22 -15.82 13.06 7.78
N ALA A 23 -15.93 11.77 8.10
CA ALA A 23 -14.82 10.83 7.94
C ALA A 23 -14.45 10.65 6.45
N VAL A 24 -15.44 10.60 5.55
CA VAL A 24 -15.23 10.51 4.10
C VAL A 24 -14.61 11.80 3.55
N GLU A 25 -15.08 12.98 3.99
CA GLU A 25 -14.54 14.27 3.57
C GLU A 25 -13.10 14.50 4.08
N ARG A 26 -12.82 14.18 5.36
CA ARG A 26 -11.44 14.24 5.90
C ARG A 26 -10.52 13.25 5.18
N ARG A 27 -11.04 12.10 4.73
CA ARG A 27 -10.28 11.13 3.92
C ARG A 27 -10.02 11.66 2.51
N SER A 28 -10.98 12.33 1.88
CA SER A 28 -10.85 12.87 0.52
C SER A 28 -9.88 14.05 0.47
N ALA A 29 -9.90 14.94 1.47
CA ALA A 29 -9.00 16.10 1.56
C ALA A 29 -7.51 15.71 1.72
N ARG A 30 -7.23 14.53 2.30
CA ARG A 30 -5.87 14.00 2.43
C ARG A 30 -5.32 13.40 1.12
N GLY A 31 -6.13 13.31 0.06
CA GLY A 31 -5.99 12.34 -1.03
C GLY A 31 -5.65 12.88 -2.42
N THR A 32 -5.12 14.09 -2.60
CA THR A 32 -4.77 14.61 -3.95
C THR A 32 -3.32 14.43 -4.36
N ARG A 33 -2.43 13.91 -3.50
CA ARG A 33 -1.10 13.47 -3.95
C ARG A 33 -1.26 12.12 -4.65
N ARG A 34 -1.09 12.11 -5.98
CA ARG A 34 -0.88 10.88 -6.77
C ARG A 34 0.06 9.97 -5.99
N SER A 35 -0.41 8.77 -5.67
CA SER A 35 0.40 7.78 -4.96
C SER A 35 1.69 7.55 -5.75
N LYS A 36 2.81 7.27 -5.06
CA LYS A 36 4.04 6.79 -5.73
C LYS A 36 3.75 5.59 -6.64
N TYR A 37 2.71 4.82 -6.33
CA TYR A 37 2.29 3.63 -7.06
C TYR A 37 1.25 3.89 -8.15
N SER A 38 0.86 5.15 -8.40
CA SER A 38 -0.09 5.49 -9.48
C SER A 38 0.30 4.94 -10.86
N PRO A 39 1.58 4.99 -11.28
CA PRO A 39 2.00 4.39 -12.57
C PRO A 39 1.72 2.88 -12.67
N ILE A 40 1.76 2.15 -11.56
CA ILE A 40 1.44 0.71 -11.52
C ILE A 40 -0.06 0.51 -11.75
N GLY A 41 -0.89 1.39 -11.17
CA GLY A 41 -2.33 1.36 -11.40
C GLY A 41 -2.71 1.68 -12.84
N ASP A 42 -2.02 2.63 -13.47
CA ASP A 42 -2.24 2.97 -14.87
C ASP A 42 -1.89 1.79 -15.77
N GLN A 43 -0.72 1.17 -15.60
CA GLN A 43 -0.35 -0.04 -16.36
C GLN A 43 -1.27 -1.23 -16.08
N PHE A 44 -1.80 -1.37 -14.87
CA PHE A 44 -2.75 -2.42 -14.53
C PHE A 44 -4.11 -2.23 -15.24
N ARG A 45 -4.57 -0.98 -15.42
CA ARG A 45 -5.81 -0.69 -16.16
C ARG A 45 -5.68 -1.07 -17.63
N ASP A 46 -4.51 -0.87 -18.21
CA ASP A 46 -4.22 -1.22 -19.60
C ASP A 46 -3.82 -2.70 -19.77
N LEU A 47 -3.74 -3.46 -18.67
CA LEU A 47 -3.34 -4.86 -18.68
C LEU A 47 -4.47 -5.76 -19.19
N ASP A 48 -4.19 -6.51 -20.27
CA ASP A 48 -5.11 -7.47 -20.86
C ASP A 48 -5.38 -8.67 -19.94
N LYS A 49 -6.58 -9.25 -20.06
CA LYS A 49 -6.91 -10.50 -19.35
C LYS A 49 -5.97 -11.62 -19.80
N GLY A 50 -5.34 -12.31 -18.85
CA GLY A 50 -4.36 -13.36 -19.12
C GLY A 50 -2.91 -12.87 -19.22
N THR A 51 -2.66 -11.56 -19.11
CA THR A 51 -1.31 -11.01 -19.02
C THR A 51 -0.95 -10.64 -17.57
N VAL A 52 0.35 -10.58 -17.27
CA VAL A 52 0.89 -10.35 -15.93
C VAL A 52 1.89 -9.21 -15.99
N LEU A 53 1.70 -8.21 -15.14
CA LEU A 53 2.67 -7.15 -14.93
C LEU A 53 3.76 -7.63 -13.95
N ALA A 54 5.03 -7.60 -14.37
CA ALA A 54 6.16 -8.06 -13.57
C ALA A 54 7.19 -6.94 -13.35
N PHE A 55 7.63 -6.75 -12.11
CA PHE A 55 8.69 -5.79 -11.75
C PHE A 55 9.37 -6.16 -10.44
N THR A 56 10.55 -5.58 -10.18
CA THR A 56 11.29 -5.77 -8.92
C THR A 56 11.04 -4.63 -7.95
N ALA A 57 10.90 -4.96 -6.67
CA ALA A 57 10.62 -4.00 -5.60
C ALA A 57 11.24 -4.46 -4.27
N SER A 58 11.56 -3.51 -3.40
CA SER A 58 11.96 -3.84 -2.02
C SER A 58 10.77 -4.37 -1.20
N LYS A 59 11.02 -5.07 -0.08
CA LYS A 59 9.96 -5.58 0.82
C LYS A 59 8.91 -4.52 1.20
N ASN A 60 9.35 -3.30 1.52
CA ASN A 60 8.47 -2.21 1.91
C ASN A 60 7.61 -1.72 0.74
N GLU A 61 8.17 -1.72 -0.46
CA GLU A 61 7.45 -1.34 -1.67
C GLU A 61 6.42 -2.39 -2.08
N VAL A 62 6.71 -3.69 -1.91
CA VAL A 62 5.72 -4.76 -2.12
C VAL A 62 4.47 -4.52 -1.27
N GLN A 63 4.66 -4.17 0.01
CA GLN A 63 3.54 -3.85 0.90
C GLN A 63 2.79 -2.59 0.46
N GLY A 64 3.52 -1.57 0.01
CA GLY A 64 2.92 -0.35 -0.55
C GLY A 64 2.07 -0.62 -1.79
N VAL A 65 2.57 -1.45 -2.71
CA VAL A 65 1.85 -1.88 -3.91
C VAL A 65 0.59 -2.66 -3.56
N ARG A 66 0.67 -3.66 -2.68
CA ARG A 66 -0.51 -4.43 -2.23
C ARG A 66 -1.59 -3.53 -1.64
N ASN A 67 -1.19 -2.59 -0.79
CA ASN A 67 -2.13 -1.62 -0.21
C ASN A 67 -2.73 -0.68 -1.24
N TYR A 68 -1.93 -0.24 -2.23
CA TYR A 68 -2.42 0.60 -3.32
C TYR A 68 -3.44 -0.15 -4.18
N MET A 69 -3.11 -1.36 -4.63
CA MET A 69 -4.00 -2.16 -5.46
C MET A 69 -5.31 -2.48 -4.73
N ARG A 70 -5.23 -2.87 -3.45
CA ARG A 70 -6.42 -3.12 -2.61
C ARG A 70 -7.34 -1.92 -2.51
N ARG A 71 -6.81 -0.69 -2.44
CA ARG A 71 -7.60 0.53 -2.29
C ARG A 71 -8.23 1.03 -3.59
N ASN A 72 -7.66 0.68 -4.74
CA ASN A 72 -8.03 1.28 -6.03
C ASN A 72 -8.69 0.30 -7.01
N PHE A 73 -8.52 -1.01 -6.80
CA PHE A 73 -8.96 -2.07 -7.72
C PHE A 73 -9.58 -3.24 -6.95
N GLU A 74 -10.39 -2.94 -5.93
CA GLU A 74 -10.93 -3.90 -4.97
C GLU A 74 -11.51 -5.15 -5.65
N GLY A 75 -10.97 -6.33 -5.34
CA GLY A 75 -11.42 -7.61 -5.90
C GLY A 75 -11.02 -7.89 -7.36
N GLU A 76 -10.53 -6.91 -8.11
CA GLU A 76 -10.21 -7.04 -9.54
C GLU A 76 -8.76 -7.47 -9.83
N HIS A 77 -7.93 -7.63 -8.81
CA HIS A 77 -6.50 -7.89 -8.95
C HIS A 77 -6.00 -9.04 -8.08
N GLN A 78 -4.90 -9.66 -8.53
CA GLN A 78 -4.08 -10.56 -7.73
C GLN A 78 -2.64 -10.06 -7.73
N VAL A 79 -2.04 -9.95 -6.54
CA VAL A 79 -0.65 -9.53 -6.37
C VAL A 79 0.14 -10.65 -5.70
N ASN A 80 1.00 -11.30 -6.48
CA ASN A 80 1.94 -12.30 -6.01
C ASN A 80 3.35 -11.69 -5.95
N SER A 81 4.21 -12.24 -5.10
CA SER A 81 5.60 -11.79 -5.03
C SER A 81 6.50 -12.92 -4.55
N ARG A 82 7.66 -13.08 -5.20
CA ARG A 82 8.70 -14.01 -4.78
C ARG A 82 9.97 -13.27 -4.39
N ARG A 83 10.69 -13.77 -3.39
CA ARG A 83 11.98 -13.20 -3.01
C ARG A 83 13.01 -13.52 -4.10
N THR A 84 13.81 -12.54 -4.49
CA THR A 84 14.95 -12.69 -5.39
C THR A 84 16.26 -12.53 -4.59
N GLU A 85 17.40 -12.43 -5.27
CA GLU A 85 18.68 -12.16 -4.61
C GLU A 85 18.63 -10.88 -3.77
N GLY A 86 19.18 -10.95 -2.56
CA GLY A 86 19.18 -9.86 -1.59
C GLY A 86 17.84 -9.60 -0.89
N ASP A 87 17.53 -8.30 -0.71
CA ASP A 87 16.29 -7.78 -0.09
C ASP A 87 15.24 -7.34 -1.12
N MET A 88 15.42 -7.79 -2.36
CA MET A 88 14.52 -7.51 -3.48
C MET A 88 13.49 -8.64 -3.66
N TYR A 89 12.36 -8.27 -4.21
CA TYR A 89 11.25 -9.15 -4.51
C TYR A 89 10.82 -8.89 -5.96
N GLU A 90 10.58 -9.96 -6.69
CA GLU A 90 9.87 -9.90 -7.96
C GLU A 90 8.38 -9.95 -7.66
N VAL A 91 7.65 -8.95 -8.15
CA VAL A 91 6.22 -8.77 -7.95
C VAL A 91 5.52 -9.06 -9.25
N HIS A 92 4.44 -9.82 -9.17
CA HIS A 92 3.57 -10.19 -10.28
C HIS A 92 2.16 -9.70 -9.99
N ILE A 93 1.59 -8.90 -10.88
CA ILE A 93 0.22 -8.40 -10.77
C ILE A 93 -0.59 -8.86 -11.98
N SER A 94 -1.72 -9.51 -11.72
CA SER A 94 -2.65 -9.95 -12.76
C SER A 94 -4.07 -9.52 -12.43
N ARG A 95 -4.95 -9.49 -13.43
CA ARG A 95 -6.39 -9.35 -13.15
C ARG A 95 -6.89 -10.60 -12.44
N ALA A 96 -7.76 -10.41 -11.44
CA ALA A 96 -8.49 -11.53 -10.85
C ALA A 96 -9.45 -12.10 -11.91
N SER A 97 -9.46 -13.43 -12.03
CA SER A 97 -10.33 -14.15 -12.97
C SER A 97 -11.79 -14.13 -12.53
#